data_AF-A0A7C3PB86-F1
#
_entry.id   AF-A0A7C3PB86-F1
#
_cell.length_a   1.000
_cell.length_b   1.000
_cell.length_c   1.000
_cell.angle_alpha   90.00
_cell.angle_beta   90.00
_cell.angle_gamma   90.00
#
_symmetry.space_group_name_H-M   'P 1'
#
loop_
_entity.id
_entity.type
_entity.pdbx_description
1 polymer ?
#
loop_
_entity_poly.entity_id
_entity_poly.type
_entity_poly.pdbx_seq_one_letter_code
_entity_poly.pdbx_strand_id
1 'polypeptide(L)' 'MKALNFYAEKLPIGEIDIVFDSPVPYDELKGRSVKIELGEIPVPLISIQDLIEIKVKAGREQDLADVEHLRRILEK' A
#
# COMPACT_ATOMS: atom_id res chain seq x y z
N MET A 1 -9.10 -8.35 4.13
CA MET A 1 -8.55 -7.78 2.90
C MET A 1 -8.54 -8.85 1.82
N LYS A 2 -8.98 -8.54 0.59
CA LYS A 2 -8.86 -9.44 -0.56
C LYS A 2 -8.25 -8.72 -1.75
N ALA A 3 -7.49 -9.46 -2.53
CA ALA A 3 -6.83 -8.98 -3.74
C ALA A 3 -6.95 -10.01 -4.87
N LEU A 4 -6.88 -9.52 -6.10
CA LEU A 4 -6.75 -10.32 -7.32
C LEU A 4 -5.35 -10.07 -7.89
N ASN A 5 -4.57 -11.13 -8.10
CA ASN A 5 -3.26 -11.05 -8.70
C ASN A 5 -3.33 -11.28 -10.21
N PHE A 6 -2.68 -10.41 -10.98
CA PHE A 6 -2.39 -10.61 -12.39
C PHE A 6 -0.90 -10.93 -12.53
N TYR A 7 -0.61 -12.13 -13.01
CA TYR A 7 0.75 -12.64 -13.18
C TYR A 7 1.11 -12.73 -14.68
N ALA A 8 2.31 -12.30 -15.04
CA ALA A 8 2.86 -12.44 -16.37
C ALA A 8 4.37 -12.72 -16.33
N GLU A 9 4.75 -13.96 -16.63
CA GLU A 9 6.15 -14.43 -16.58
C GLU A 9 7.12 -13.63 -17.47
N LYS A 10 6.62 -13.08 -18.58
CA LYS A 10 7.46 -12.49 -19.64
C LYS A 10 7.39 -10.96 -19.72
N LEU A 11 6.65 -10.31 -18.84
CA LEU A 11 6.55 -8.84 -18.82
C LEU A 11 7.51 -8.24 -17.79
N PRO A 12 8.01 -7.01 -18.01
CA PRO A 12 8.88 -6.32 -17.04
C PRO A 12 8.23 -6.15 -15.67
N ILE A 13 6.91 -5.96 -15.63
CA ILE A 13 6.10 -6.05 -14.42
C ILE A 13 5.55 -7.48 -14.37
N GLY A 14 6.18 -8.30 -13.55
CA GLY A 14 5.82 -9.72 -13.44
C GLY A 14 4.49 -9.95 -12.74
N GLU A 15 4.09 -9.04 -11.84
CA GLU A 15 2.89 -9.18 -11.01
C GLU A 15 2.23 -7.84 -10.72
N ILE A 16 0.89 -7.82 -10.70
CA ILE A 16 0.07 -6.69 -10.26
C ILE A 16 -1.06 -7.22 -9.37
N ASP A 17 -1.11 -6.75 -8.13
CA ASP A 17 -2.23 -7.02 -7.21
C ASP A 17 -3.26 -5.89 -7.24
N ILE A 18 -4.51 -6.24 -7.47
CA ILE A 18 -5.66 -5.35 -7.33
C ILE A 18 -6.38 -5.67 -6.02
N VAL A 19 -6.24 -4.79 -5.03
CA VAL A 19 -6.99 -4.88 -3.76
C VAL A 19 -8.37 -4.28 -3.96
N PHE A 20 -9.42 -5.07 -3.69
CA PHE A 20 -10.82 -4.64 -3.87
C PHE A 20 -11.67 -4.77 -2.60
N ASP A 21 -11.16 -5.46 -1.58
CA ASP A 21 -11.74 -5.51 -0.24
C ASP A 21 -10.69 -5.00 0.74
N SER A 22 -10.72 -3.71 1.06
CA SER A 22 -9.78 -3.03 1.94
C SER A 22 -10.45 -2.73 3.29
N PRO A 23 -9.72 -2.85 4.42
CA PRO A 23 -10.26 -2.49 5.74
C PRO A 23 -10.47 -0.98 5.94
N VAL A 24 -10.03 -0.15 4.98
CA VAL A 24 -10.26 1.30 4.95
C VAL A 24 -10.84 1.67 3.57
N PRO A 25 -11.90 2.50 3.51
CA PRO A 25 -12.51 2.92 2.23
C PRO A 25 -11.51 3.60 1.29
N TYR A 26 -11.59 3.26 0.00
CA TYR A 26 -10.66 3.78 -1.01
C TYR A 26 -10.70 5.31 -1.12
N ASP A 27 -11.87 5.93 -1.06
CA ASP A 27 -12.00 7.38 -1.21
C ASP A 27 -11.31 8.15 -0.07
N GLU A 28 -11.31 7.60 1.14
CA GLU A 28 -10.58 8.16 2.29
C GLU A 28 -9.06 8.05 2.10
N LEU A 29 -8.58 6.90 1.61
CA LEU A 29 -7.17 6.68 1.31
C LEU A 29 -6.69 7.58 0.16
N LYS A 30 -7.50 7.70 -0.89
CA LYS A 30 -7.22 8.55 -2.04
C LYS A 30 -7.18 10.03 -1.64
N GLY A 31 -8.12 10.48 -0.81
CA GLY A 31 -8.16 11.85 -0.31
C GLY A 31 -6.92 12.23 0.51
N ARG A 32 -6.28 11.27 1.18
CA ARG A 32 -5.05 11.43 1.98
C ARG A 32 -3.78 10.98 1.24
N SER A 33 -3.87 10.65 -0.04
CA SER A 33 -2.74 10.14 -0.82
C SER A 33 -1.63 11.18 -0.96
N VAL A 34 -0.39 10.70 -0.94
CA VAL A 34 0.82 11.50 -1.18
C VAL A 34 1.22 11.31 -2.63
N LYS A 35 1.53 12.40 -3.35
CA LYS A 35 2.00 12.30 -4.74
C LYS A 35 3.52 12.21 -4.78
N ILE A 36 4.03 11.25 -5.54
CA ILE A 36 5.45 11.14 -5.86
C ILE A 36 5.61 11.17 -7.37
N GLU A 37 6.61 11.90 -7.86
CA GLU A 37 6.97 11.92 -9.27
C GLU A 37 7.82 10.68 -9.61
N LEU A 38 7.31 9.85 -10.53
CA LEU A 38 8.09 8.78 -11.16
C LEU A 38 8.45 9.23 -12.57
N GLY A 39 9.61 9.91 -12.68
CA GLY A 39 9.97 10.64 -13.89
C GLY A 39 9.06 11.86 -14.06
N GLU A 40 8.31 11.90 -15.16
CA GLU A 40 7.33 12.96 -15.45
C GLU A 40 5.89 12.56 -15.09
N ILE A 41 5.71 11.38 -14.46
CA ILE A 41 4.40 10.83 -14.13
C ILE A 41 4.13 11.03 -12.62
N PRO A 42 3.15 11.87 -12.24
CA PRO A 42 2.74 11.99 -10.85
C PRO A 42 1.93 10.76 -10.44
N VAL A 43 2.46 9.98 -9.49
CA VAL A 43 1.82 8.77 -8.98
C VAL A 43 1.31 9.00 -7.56
N PRO A 44 0.00 8.81 -7.30
CA PRO A 44 -0.52 8.84 -5.94
C PRO A 44 -0.13 7.56 -5.20
N LEU A 45 0.43 7.73 -4.01
CA LEU A 45 0.78 6.66 -3.09
C LEU A 45 -0.01 6.80 -1.80
N ILE A 46 -0.20 5.69 -1.11
CA ILE A 46 -0.76 5.68 0.24
C ILE A 46 0.19 6.41 1.20
N SER A 47 -0.37 7.16 2.16
CA SER A 47 0.45 7.75 3.24
C SER A 47 1.03 6.65 4.14
N ILE A 48 2.15 6.93 4.81
CA ILE A 48 2.75 5.96 5.75
C ILE A 48 1.78 5.66 6.91
N GLN A 49 1.06 6.68 7.38
CA GLN A 49 0.06 6.55 8.45
C GLN A 49 -1.06 5.59 8.05
N ASP A 50 -1.62 5.76 6.84
CA ASP A 50 -2.70 4.91 6.34
C ASP A 50 -2.19 3.50 6.02
N LEU A 51 -0.95 3.37 5.54
CA LEU A 51 -0.33 2.07 5.31
C LEU A 51 -0.18 1.28 6.62
N ILE A 52 0.23 1.93 7.71
CA ILE A 52 0.27 1.34 9.05
C ILE A 52 -1.14 0.88 9.47
N GLU A 53 -2.15 1.74 9.31
CA GLU A 53 -3.54 1.41 9.69
C GLU A 53 -4.04 0.16 8.95
N ILE A 54 -3.83 0.10 7.64
CA ILE A 54 -4.25 -1.03 6.81
C ILE A 54 -3.52 -2.31 7.24
N LYS A 55 -2.20 -2.25 7.48
CA LYS A 55 -1.41 -3.42 7.89
C LYS A 55 -1.82 -3.95 9.26
N VAL A 56 -2.06 -3.06 10.24
CA VAL A 56 -2.58 -3.46 11.56
C VAL A 56 -3.92 -4.17 11.44
N LYS A 57 -4.85 -3.64 10.62
CA LYS A 57 -6.18 -4.26 10.42
C LYS A 57 -6.14 -5.55 9.60
N ALA A 58 -5.14 -5.73 8.73
CA ALA A 58 -4.96 -6.96 7.95
C ALA A 58 -4.51 -8.13 8.85
N GLY A 59 -3.76 -7.86 9.93
CA GLY A 59 -3.52 -8.80 11.03
C GLY A 59 -2.62 -10.00 10.71
N ARG A 60 -1.91 -9.99 9.57
CA ARG A 60 -0.91 -11.03 9.26
C ARG A 60 0.36 -10.79 10.07
N GLU A 61 1.03 -11.85 10.51
CA GLU A 61 2.27 -11.73 11.30
C GLU A 61 3.34 -10.88 10.60
N GLN A 62 3.49 -11.03 9.28
CA GLN A 62 4.37 -10.20 8.46
C GLN A 62 3.97 -8.71 8.46
N ASP A 63 2.68 -8.39 8.44
CA ASP A 63 2.22 -7.00 8.44
C ASP A 63 2.51 -6.29 9.78
N LEU A 64 2.53 -7.04 10.90
CA LEU A 64 2.87 -6.48 12.21
C LEU A 64 4.35 -6.12 12.32
N ALA A 65 5.24 -6.93 11.76
CA ALA A 65 6.67 -6.60 11.69
C ALA A 65 6.92 -5.34 10.84
N ASP A 66 6.25 -5.23 9.69
CA ASP A 66 6.32 -4.05 8.83
C ASP A 66 5.84 -2.78 9.54
N VAL A 67 4.78 -2.86 10.35
CA VAL A 67 4.25 -1.74 11.12
C VAL A 67 5.30 -1.17 12.08
N GLU A 68 6.11 -2.02 12.72
CA GLU A 68 7.18 -1.54 13.59
C GLU A 68 8.23 -0.73 12.82
N HIS A 69 8.64 -1.21 11.65
CA HIS A 69 9.59 -0.50 10.78
C HIS A 69 9.01 0.82 10.26
N LEU A 70 7.75 0.83 9.83
CA LEU A 70 7.06 2.03 9.34
C LEU A 70 6.94 3.10 10.43
N ARG A 71 6.68 2.72 11.69
CA ARG A 71 6.64 3.67 12.81
C ARG A 71 7.99 4.35 13.05
N ARG A 72 9.10 3.61 12.95
CA ARG A 72 10.45 4.18 13.09
C ARG A 72 10.78 5.21 11.99
N ILE A 73 10.17 5.11 10.81
CA ILE A 73 10.33 6.11 9.74
C ILE A 73 9.64 7.43 10.12
N LEU A 74 8.51 7.38 10.84
CA LEU A 74 7.77 8.56 11.28
C LEU A 74 8.39 9.29 12.47
N GLU A 75 9.25 8.60 13.25
CA GLU A 75 9.92 9.16 14.43
C GLU A 75 11.21 9.95 14.10
N LYS A 76 11.62 9.97 12.83
CA LYS A 76 12.75 10.78 12.33
C LYS A 76 12.29 12.13 11.81
#